data_AF-A0A2R9VLH5-F1
#
_entry.id   AF-A0A2R9VLH5-F1
#
_cell.length_a   1.000
_cell.length_b   1.000
_cell.length_c   1.000
_cell.angle_alpha   90.00
_cell.angle_beta   90.00
_cell.angle_gamma   90.00
#
_symmetry.space_group_name_H-M   'P 1'
#
loop_
_entity.id
_entity.type
_entity.pdbx_description
1 polymer ?
#
loop_
_entity_poly.entity_id
_entity_poly.type
_entity_poly.pdbx_seq_one_letter_code
_entity_poly.pdbx_strand_id
1 'polypeptide(L)'
;MNGVTNTALKQFVFGLQTMVMCLHAHANEQRSGRQCVQTAAIEFWRSKMKRASNSYRLQMIKEVVIRREREACTDPMARYIHQLMDELPTSKLEVELNHRFAGNHFDEQAGGWVSDRWSMK
;
A
#
# COMPACT_ATOMS: atom_id res chain seq x y z
N MET A 1 -0.51 52.51 36.16
CA MET A 1 -0.64 52.35 34.69
C MET A 1 -0.78 50.86 34.34
N ASN A 2 -1.84 50.18 34.81
CA ASN A 2 -1.88 48.70 34.84
C ASN A 2 -3.05 48.09 34.02
N GLY A 3 -3.82 48.90 33.28
CA GLY A 3 -5.03 48.44 32.59
C GLY A 3 -4.82 47.90 31.16
N VAL A 4 -3.74 48.31 30.49
CA VAL A 4 -3.54 48.03 29.05
C VAL A 4 -2.95 46.63 28.81
N THR A 5 -2.18 46.10 29.75
CA THR A 5 -1.56 44.76 29.65
C THR A 5 -2.56 43.62 29.84
N ASN A 6 -3.67 43.84 30.54
CA ASN A 6 -4.67 42.81 30.81
C ASN A 6 -5.58 42.53 29.61
N THR A 7 -5.92 43.57 28.85
CA THR A 7 -6.80 43.46 27.67
C THR A 7 -6.09 42.77 26.50
N ALA A 8 -4.80 43.06 26.28
CA ALA A 8 -4.01 42.42 25.24
C ALA A 8 -3.80 40.92 25.51
N LEU A 9 -3.52 40.54 26.76
CA LEU A 9 -3.43 39.13 27.16
C LEU A 9 -4.76 38.39 27.00
N LYS A 10 -5.88 39.02 27.36
CA LYS A 10 -7.21 38.42 27.17
C LYS A 10 -7.54 38.20 25.69
N GLN A 11 -7.22 39.16 24.82
CA GLN A 11 -7.40 39.02 23.37
C GLN A 11 -6.52 37.90 22.79
N PHE A 12 -5.27 37.77 23.26
CA PHE A 12 -4.37 36.71 22.83
C PHE A 12 -4.87 35.30 23.26
N VAL A 13 -5.32 35.16 24.50
CA VAL A 13 -5.89 33.90 25.02
C VAL A 13 -7.18 33.54 24.27
N PHE A 14 -8.04 34.51 23.99
CA PHE A 14 -9.27 34.29 23.23
C PHE A 14 -8.96 33.85 21.79
N GLY A 15 -7.99 34.49 21.12
CA GLY A 15 -7.54 34.10 19.79
C GLY A 15 -6.95 32.70 19.72
N LEU A 16 -6.15 32.30 20.71
CA LEU A 16 -5.67 30.92 20.87
C LEU A 16 -6.83 29.93 21.03
N GLN A 17 -7.83 30.27 21.84
CA GLN A 17 -8.98 29.40 22.06
C GLN A 17 -9.86 29.25 20.80
N THR A 18 -10.03 30.32 20.01
CA THR A 18 -10.74 30.25 18.73
C THR A 18 -9.99 29.39 17.71
N MET A 19 -8.66 29.52 17.61
CA MET A 19 -7.86 28.68 16.71
C MET A 19 -7.93 27.19 17.08
N VAL A 20 -7.84 26.86 18.38
CA VAL A 20 -7.96 25.48 18.87
C VAL A 20 -9.32 24.88 18.51
N MET A 21 -10.41 25.64 18.66
CA MET A 21 -11.75 25.19 18.30
C MET A 21 -11.90 24.98 16.78
N CYS A 22 -11.36 25.87 15.94
CA CYS A 22 -11.34 25.70 14.49
C CYS A 22 -10.54 24.46 14.06
N LEU A 23 -9.37 24.22 14.65
CA LEU A 23 -8.57 23.02 14.42
C LEU A 23 -9.32 21.75 14.82
N HIS A 24 -10.01 21.78 15.97
CA HIS A 24 -10.80 20.64 16.44
C HIS A 24 -12.02 20.37 15.57
N ALA A 25 -12.72 21.42 15.11
CA ALA A 25 -13.86 21.31 14.21
C ALA A 25 -13.46 20.75 12.85
N HIS A 26 -12.38 21.26 12.24
CA HIS A 26 -11.84 20.75 10.98
C HIS A 26 -11.34 19.30 11.10
N ALA A 27 -10.70 18.95 12.23
CA ALA A 27 -10.31 17.56 12.50
C ALA A 27 -11.52 16.62 12.68
N ASN A 28 -12.61 17.10 13.29
CA ASN A 28 -13.83 16.33 13.47
C ASN A 28 -14.61 16.15 12.15
N GLU A 29 -14.62 17.18 11.30
CA GLU A 29 -15.24 17.12 9.97
C GLU A 29 -14.48 16.17 9.02
N GLN A 30 -13.15 16.21 9.05
CA GLN A 30 -12.29 15.22 8.39
C GLN A 30 -12.55 13.79 8.90
N ARG A 31 -12.80 13.63 10.20
CA ARG A 31 -13.11 12.33 10.81
C ARG A 31 -14.48 11.81 10.40
N SER A 32 -15.48 12.69 10.41
CA SER A 32 -16.87 12.40 10.00
C SER A 32 -16.93 12.01 8.51
N GLY A 33 -16.24 12.75 7.64
CA GLY A 33 -16.15 12.44 6.21
C GLY A 33 -15.47 11.09 5.94
N ARG A 34 -14.39 10.75 6.65
CA ARG A 34 -13.78 9.41 6.54
C ARG A 34 -14.71 8.30 7.02
N GLN A 35 -15.50 8.58 8.05
CA GLN A 35 -16.43 7.62 8.64
C GLN A 35 -17.65 7.37 7.75
N CYS A 36 -18.18 8.39 7.04
CA CYS A 36 -19.27 8.19 6.09
C CYS A 36 -18.83 7.37 4.88
N VAL A 37 -17.62 7.62 4.36
CA VAL A 37 -17.05 6.89 3.21
C VAL A 37 -16.75 5.43 3.59
N GLN A 38 -16.20 5.17 4.79
CA GLN A 38 -15.99 3.81 5.28
C GLN A 38 -17.31 3.05 5.43
N THR A 39 -18.34 3.69 5.98
CA THR A 39 -19.67 3.09 6.14
C THR A 39 -20.27 2.71 4.78
N ALA A 40 -20.24 3.62 3.81
CA ALA A 40 -20.75 3.37 2.46
C ALA A 40 -20.00 2.23 1.76
N ALA A 41 -18.68 2.16 1.90
CA ALA A 41 -17.87 1.09 1.35
C ALA A 41 -18.20 -0.28 1.98
N ILE A 42 -18.40 -0.33 3.30
CA ILE A 42 -18.79 -1.56 4.01
C ILE A 42 -20.17 -2.05 3.55
N GLU A 43 -21.13 -1.15 3.42
CA GLU A 43 -22.48 -1.50 2.96
C GLU A 43 -22.50 -1.97 1.50
N PHE A 44 -21.72 -1.31 0.64
CA PHE A 44 -21.53 -1.73 -0.74
C PHE A 44 -20.92 -3.14 -0.81
N TRP A 45 -19.85 -3.39 -0.06
CA TRP A 45 -19.20 -4.71 -0.01
C TRP A 45 -20.16 -5.77 0.53
N ARG A 46 -20.94 -5.44 1.57
CA ARG A 46 -21.98 -6.33 2.13
C ARG A 46 -23.04 -6.69 1.09
N SER A 47 -23.53 -5.72 0.32
CA SER A 47 -24.52 -5.94 -0.74
C SER A 47 -23.95 -6.80 -1.89
N LYS A 48 -22.75 -6.47 -2.37
CA LYS A 48 -22.06 -7.24 -3.42
C LYS A 48 -21.77 -8.68 -2.98
N MET A 49 -21.31 -8.89 -1.76
CA MET A 49 -21.04 -10.22 -1.22
C MET A 49 -22.29 -11.07 -1.04
N LYS A 50 -23.44 -10.48 -0.71
CA LYS A 50 -24.71 -11.22 -0.62
C LYS A 50 -25.18 -11.78 -1.97
N ARG A 51 -24.85 -11.11 -3.08
CA ARG A 51 -25.29 -11.47 -4.43
C ARG A 51 -24.28 -12.35 -5.19
N ALA A 52 -23.09 -12.51 -4.66
CA ALA A 52 -21.99 -13.28 -5.24
C ALA A 52 -22.12 -14.79 -4.94
N SER A 53 -21.67 -15.63 -5.88
CA SER A 53 -21.60 -17.09 -5.67
C SER A 53 -20.60 -17.45 -4.56
N ASN A 54 -20.77 -18.62 -3.92
CA ASN A 54 -19.90 -19.04 -2.83
C ASN A 54 -18.42 -19.09 -3.24
N SER A 55 -18.12 -19.70 -4.39
CA SER A 55 -16.75 -19.79 -4.94
C SER A 55 -16.15 -18.40 -5.19
N TYR A 56 -16.89 -17.51 -5.84
CA TYR A 56 -16.43 -16.15 -6.15
C TYR A 56 -16.16 -15.33 -4.88
N ARG A 57 -17.03 -15.43 -3.86
CA ARG A 57 -16.84 -14.78 -2.56
C ARG A 57 -15.54 -15.22 -1.89
N LEU A 58 -15.27 -16.52 -1.88
CA LEU A 58 -14.06 -17.07 -1.28
C LEU A 58 -12.81 -16.62 -2.04
N GLN A 59 -12.88 -16.56 -3.37
CA GLN A 59 -11.78 -16.03 -4.18
C GLN A 59 -11.50 -14.56 -3.87
N MET A 60 -12.54 -13.72 -3.82
CA MET A 60 -12.39 -12.31 -3.44
C MET A 60 -11.78 -12.14 -2.04
N ILE A 61 -12.27 -12.90 -1.05
CA ILE A 61 -11.74 -12.86 0.32
C ILE A 61 -10.26 -13.27 0.31
N LYS A 62 -9.93 -14.39 -0.34
CA LYS A 62 -8.57 -14.91 -0.45
C LYS A 62 -7.63 -13.87 -1.05
N GLU A 63 -8.02 -13.23 -2.14
CA GLU A 63 -7.20 -12.20 -2.78
C GLU A 63 -6.96 -10.98 -1.89
N VAL A 64 -7.97 -10.51 -1.16
CA VAL A 64 -7.82 -9.37 -0.24
C VAL A 64 -6.93 -9.73 0.95
N VAL A 65 -7.07 -10.93 1.51
CA VAL A 65 -6.22 -11.41 2.61
C VAL A 65 -4.77 -11.48 2.16
N ILE A 66 -4.49 -12.12 1.01
CA ILE A 66 -3.14 -12.22 0.46
C ILE A 66 -2.52 -10.85 0.24
N ARG A 67 -3.27 -9.89 -0.32
CA ARG A 67 -2.78 -8.51 -0.51
C ARG A 67 -2.43 -7.86 0.83
N ARG A 68 -3.29 -7.97 1.83
CA ARG A 68 -3.02 -7.40 3.16
C ARG A 68 -1.83 -8.05 3.87
N GLU A 69 -1.67 -9.36 3.75
CA GLU A 69 -0.51 -10.07 4.32
C GLU A 69 0.79 -9.59 3.68
N ARG A 70 0.80 -9.35 2.37
CA ARG A 70 1.95 -8.76 1.66
C ARG A 70 2.22 -7.32 2.10
N GLU A 71 1.18 -6.49 2.22
CA GLU A 71 1.30 -5.10 2.69
C GLU A 71 1.79 -5.00 4.14
N ALA A 72 1.38 -5.95 4.99
CA ALA A 72 1.80 -6.02 6.39
C ALA A 72 3.21 -6.61 6.56
N CYS A 73 3.82 -7.13 5.49
CA CYS A 73 5.16 -7.68 5.53
C CYS A 73 6.18 -6.58 5.83
N THR A 74 6.87 -6.70 6.97
CA THR A 74 7.87 -5.75 7.42
C THR A 74 9.27 -6.06 6.87
N ASP A 75 9.47 -7.23 6.25
CA ASP A 75 10.74 -7.60 5.66
C ASP A 75 10.99 -6.81 4.36
N PRO A 76 12.08 -6.01 4.28
CA PRO A 76 12.34 -5.16 3.13
C PRO A 76 12.59 -5.96 1.86
N MET A 77 13.15 -7.18 1.96
CA MET A 77 13.46 -8.02 0.80
C MET A 77 12.18 -8.65 0.23
N ALA A 78 11.32 -9.22 1.06
CA ALA A 78 10.02 -9.76 0.67
C ALA A 78 9.15 -8.69 0.02
N ARG A 79 9.14 -7.47 0.56
CA ARG A 79 8.44 -6.34 -0.06
C ARG A 79 8.99 -6.00 -1.44
N TYR A 80 10.32 -5.99 -1.60
CA TYR A 80 10.97 -5.77 -2.90
C TYR A 80 10.63 -6.89 -3.90
N ILE A 81 10.64 -8.15 -3.46
CA ILE A 81 10.22 -9.28 -4.30
C ILE A 81 8.75 -9.15 -4.71
N HIS A 82 7.86 -8.77 -3.79
CA HIS A 82 6.45 -8.51 -4.10
C HIS A 82 6.30 -7.40 -5.14
N GLN A 83 7.03 -6.30 -4.98
CA GLN A 83 7.07 -5.22 -5.95
C GLN A 83 7.53 -5.73 -7.34
N LEU A 84 8.63 -6.48 -7.41
CA LEU A 84 9.10 -7.07 -8.66
C LEU A 84 8.07 -8.00 -9.31
N MET A 85 7.37 -8.82 -8.50
CA MET A 85 6.33 -9.71 -9.02
C MET A 85 5.10 -8.97 -9.55
N ASP A 86 4.71 -7.87 -8.90
CA ASP A 86 3.60 -7.03 -9.34
C ASP A 86 4.00 -6.17 -10.56
N GLU A 87 5.29 -5.85 -10.70
CA GLU A 87 5.89 -5.10 -11.81
C GLU A 87 6.30 -5.98 -13.02
N LEU A 88 6.21 -7.31 -12.94
CA LEU A 88 6.70 -8.20 -14.01
C LEU A 88 5.97 -8.00 -15.35
N PRO A 89 6.64 -8.20 -16.51
CA PRO A 89 6.81 -7.16 -17.49
C PRO A 89 6.14 -7.56 -18.81
N THR A 90 5.90 -6.58 -19.67
CA THR A 90 5.41 -6.70 -21.04
C THR A 90 6.31 -7.55 -21.98
N SER A 91 7.38 -8.17 -21.48
CA SER A 91 8.48 -8.77 -22.26
C SER A 91 8.71 -10.28 -22.05
N LYS A 92 7.79 -11.02 -21.43
CA LYS A 92 7.95 -12.47 -21.13
C LYS A 92 8.19 -13.39 -22.34
N LEU A 93 8.06 -12.93 -23.57
CA LEU A 93 8.13 -13.80 -24.75
C LEU A 93 9.56 -14.25 -25.14
N GLU A 94 10.63 -13.57 -24.72
CA GLU A 94 11.99 -13.93 -25.15
C GLU A 94 12.75 -14.87 -24.20
N VAL A 95 12.42 -14.88 -22.90
CA VAL A 95 13.20 -15.60 -21.88
C VAL A 95 12.94 -17.11 -21.91
N GLU A 96 11.74 -17.53 -22.28
CA GLU A 96 11.32 -18.94 -22.22
C GLU A 96 11.87 -19.79 -23.38
N LEU A 97 12.14 -19.19 -24.55
CA LEU A 97 12.56 -19.95 -25.73
C LEU A 97 14.04 -20.37 -25.76
N ASN A 98 14.89 -19.73 -24.96
CA ASN A 98 16.34 -19.90 -25.11
C ASN A 98 17.06 -20.51 -23.89
N HIS A 99 16.38 -20.88 -22.80
CA HIS A 99 17.02 -21.33 -21.54
C HIS A 99 18.15 -20.40 -21.05
N ARG A 100 18.11 -19.13 -21.47
CA ARG A 100 19.15 -18.14 -21.21
C ARG A 100 18.57 -17.03 -20.38
N PHE A 101 19.16 -16.81 -19.22
CA PHE A 101 18.77 -15.74 -18.31
C PHE A 101 19.95 -14.80 -18.09
N ALA A 102 19.84 -13.59 -18.65
CA ALA A 102 20.80 -12.51 -18.44
C ALA A 102 22.29 -12.89 -18.70
N GLY A 103 22.55 -13.61 -19.80
CA GLY A 103 23.92 -14.06 -20.14
C GLY A 103 24.42 -15.23 -19.28
N ASN A 104 23.49 -15.99 -18.69
CA ASN A 104 23.76 -17.28 -18.05
C ASN A 104 22.92 -18.36 -18.75
N HIS A 105 23.45 -19.58 -18.84
CA HIS A 105 22.77 -20.74 -19.37
C HIS A 105 22.83 -21.90 -18.37
N PHE A 106 21.87 -22.81 -18.43
CA PHE A 106 21.96 -24.06 -17.67
C PHE A 106 22.92 -25.01 -18.39
N ASP A 107 24.02 -25.36 -17.73
CA ASP A 107 24.98 -26.35 -18.20
C ASP A 107 24.75 -27.65 -17.44
N GLU A 108 24.23 -28.66 -18.15
CA GLU A 108 23.99 -30.00 -17.60
C GLU A 108 25.28 -30.69 -17.14
N GLN A 109 26.42 -30.38 -17.77
CA GLN A 109 27.72 -30.96 -17.39
C GLN A 109 28.24 -30.35 -16.08
N ALA A 110 28.00 -29.06 -15.85
CA ALA A 110 28.31 -28.39 -14.59
C ALA A 110 27.25 -28.64 -13.50
N GLY A 111 26.09 -29.20 -13.87
CA GLY A 111 24.96 -29.44 -12.97
C GLY A 111 24.31 -28.16 -12.44
N GLY A 112 24.38 -27.06 -13.20
CA GLY A 112 23.95 -25.75 -12.69
C GLY A 112 23.94 -24.63 -13.73
N TRP A 113 23.61 -23.43 -13.25
CA TRP A 113 23.63 -22.22 -14.07
C TRP A 113 25.06 -21.67 -14.17
N VAL A 114 25.56 -21.53 -15.39
CA VAL A 114 26.90 -21.03 -15.70
C VAL A 114 26.78 -19.69 -16.43
N SER A 115 27.67 -18.75 -16.09
CA SER A 115 27.74 -17.46 -16.77
C SER A 115 28.52 -17.58 -18.08
N ASP A 116 27.98 -17.01 -19.16
CA ASP A 116 28.65 -16.92 -20.47
C ASP A 116 29.96 -16.11 -20.38
N ARG A 117 30.15 -15.32 -19.31
CA ARG A 117 31.38 -14.56 -19.05
C ARG A 117 32.51 -15.39 -18.45
N TRP A 118 32.22 -16.58 -17.91
CA TRP A 118 33.26 -17.45 -17.35
C TRP A 118 34.11 -18.14 -18.41
N SER A 119 33.63 -18.19 -19.67
CA SER A 119 34.37 -18.75 -20.81
C SER A 119 35.23 -17.73 -21.57
N MET A 120 35.20 -16.44 -21.19
CA MET A 120 36.13 -15.45 -21.76
C MET A 120 37.52 -15.66 -21.16
N LYS A 121 38.42 -16.25 -21.96
CA LYS A 121 39.85 -16.40 -21.66
C LYS A 121 40.65 -15.31 -22.37
#